data_AF-A0A839AHL7-F1
#
_entry.id   AF-A0A839AHL7-F1
#
_cell.length_a   1.000
_cell.length_b   1.000
_cell.length_c   1.000
_cell.angle_alpha   90.00
_cell.angle_beta   90.00
_cell.angle_gamma   90.00
#
_symmetry.space_group_name_H-M   'P 1'
#
loop_
_entity.id
_entity.type
_entity.pdbx_description
1 polymer ?
#
loop_
_entity_poly.entity_id
_entity_poly.type
_entity_poly.pdbx_seq_one_letter_code
_entity_poly.pdbx_strand_id
1 'polypeptide(L)'
;MRVNFLEEETLPDTGFNIALDEVNIVGEEYYKRECNLFLDGILYSRARNLGFGIELVREPSNPHDELAIMVFGYWTGKSILRRTSIKRAHIGYIPRKLAYRIAKETDGVAPIAAALSAIETSPVDPINIIINIYYG
;
A
#
# COMPACT_ATOMS: atom_id res chain seq x y z
N MET A 1 7.04 14.53 9.41
CA MET A 1 6.53 15.22 8.19
C MET A 1 5.47 14.33 7.58
N ARG A 2 4.27 14.86 7.27
CA ARG A 2 3.21 14.12 6.57
C ARG A 2 3.14 14.57 5.12
N VAL A 3 3.12 13.63 4.19
CA VAL A 3 2.89 13.86 2.76
C VAL A 3 1.56 13.20 2.40
N ASN A 4 0.58 14.00 1.98
CA ASN A 4 -0.71 13.50 1.52
C ASN A 4 -0.68 13.25 0.01
N PHE A 5 -1.41 12.22 -0.43
CA PHE A 5 -1.50 11.78 -1.82
C PHE A 5 -2.93 11.82 -2.39
N LEU A 6 -3.92 12.11 -1.55
CA LEU A 6 -5.29 12.39 -1.98
C LEU A 6 -5.37 13.83 -2.51
N GLU A 7 -5.26 14.00 -3.82
CA GLU A 7 -6.08 14.98 -4.53
C GLU A 7 -7.40 14.29 -4.87
N GLU A 8 -8.51 15.03 -4.97
CA GLU A 8 -9.85 14.54 -5.31
C GLU A 8 -9.90 13.90 -6.72
N GLU A 9 -9.16 12.83 -6.98
CA GLU A 9 -9.51 11.88 -8.02
C GLU A 9 -10.57 10.97 -7.41
N THR A 10 -11.83 11.40 -7.57
CA THR A 10 -12.96 10.48 -7.58
C THR A 10 -12.51 9.21 -8.29
N LEU A 11 -12.45 8.10 -7.54
CA LEU A 11 -12.27 6.80 -8.17
C LEU A 11 -13.27 6.74 -9.32
N PRO A 12 -12.82 6.49 -10.56
CA PRO A 12 -13.75 6.28 -11.65
C PRO A 12 -14.78 5.24 -11.19
N ASP A 13 -16.02 5.39 -11.63
CA ASP A 13 -17.22 4.63 -11.28
C ASP A 13 -17.01 3.11 -11.43
N THR A 14 -16.25 2.53 -10.49
CA THR A 14 -15.66 1.19 -10.54
C THR A 14 -16.53 0.19 -9.78
N GLY A 15 -17.64 0.66 -9.19
CA GLY A 15 -18.52 -0.14 -8.34
C GLY A 15 -17.93 -0.46 -6.95
N PHE A 16 -16.72 -0.01 -6.64
CA PHE A 16 -16.10 -0.18 -5.31
C PHE A 16 -16.42 1.03 -4.42
N ASN A 17 -17.09 0.80 -3.30
CA ASN A 17 -17.23 1.82 -2.25
C ASN A 17 -15.97 1.82 -1.36
N ILE A 18 -15.58 2.99 -0.82
CA ILE A 18 -14.59 3.04 0.27
C ILE A 18 -15.15 2.21 1.41
N ALA A 19 -14.44 1.13 1.75
CA ALA A 19 -14.87 0.26 2.84
C ALA A 19 -14.13 0.60 4.14
N LEU A 20 -12.86 1.04 4.05
CA LEU A 20 -12.05 1.48 5.19
C LEU A 20 -11.15 2.67 4.78
N ASP A 21 -11.20 3.75 5.56
CA ASP A 21 -10.41 4.98 5.33
C ASP A 21 -9.26 5.09 6.34
N GLU A 22 -8.15 5.71 5.91
CA GLU A 22 -6.95 5.98 6.71
C GLU A 22 -6.41 4.79 7.54
N VAL A 23 -6.24 3.65 6.89
CA VAL A 23 -5.67 2.45 7.52
C VAL A 23 -4.15 2.56 7.59
N ASN A 24 -3.59 2.52 8.80
CA ASN A 24 -2.16 2.39 9.02
C ASN A 24 -1.70 0.97 8.69
N ILE A 25 -0.62 0.83 7.92
CA ILE A 25 0.06 -0.45 7.71
C ILE A 25 0.79 -0.83 9.01
N VAL A 26 0.95 -2.13 9.27
CA VAL A 26 1.70 -2.64 10.42
C VAL A 26 2.88 -3.50 9.99
N GLY A 27 3.85 -3.65 10.89
CA GLY A 27 5.07 -4.43 10.63
C GLY A 27 6.16 -3.66 9.87
N GLU A 28 5.98 -2.35 9.64
CA GLU A 28 6.94 -1.49 8.93
C GLU A 28 8.35 -1.52 9.56
N GLU A 29 8.43 -1.77 10.86
CA GLU A 29 9.69 -1.94 11.59
C GLU A 29 10.55 -3.12 11.10
N TYR A 30 9.93 -4.15 10.53
CA TYR A 30 10.62 -5.30 9.91
C TYR A 30 10.97 -5.04 8.44
N TYR A 31 10.38 -4.01 7.84
CA TYR A 31 10.52 -3.65 6.41
C TYR A 31 11.07 -2.23 6.22
N LYS A 32 11.85 -1.72 7.18
CA LYS A 32 12.35 -0.33 7.17
C LYS A 32 13.06 0.03 5.87
N ARG A 33 13.89 -0.88 5.33
CA ARG A 33 14.61 -0.64 4.09
C ARG A 33 13.66 -0.51 2.91
N GLU A 34 12.68 -1.40 2.84
CA GLU A 34 11.66 -1.47 1.80
C GLU A 34 10.75 -0.24 1.84
N CYS A 35 10.31 0.19 3.03
CA CYS A 35 9.53 1.41 3.21
C CYS A 35 10.31 2.65 2.75
N ASN A 36 11.61 2.75 3.07
CA ASN A 36 12.46 3.86 2.60
C ASN A 36 12.64 3.83 1.08
N LEU A 37 12.89 2.65 0.49
CA LEU A 37 12.99 2.50 -0.96
C LEU A 37 11.70 2.89 -1.67
N PHE A 38 10.55 2.58 -1.08
CA PHE A 38 9.25 2.97 -1.60
C PHE A 38 9.04 4.48 -1.53
N LEU A 39 9.36 5.12 -0.39
CA LEU A 39 9.28 6.57 -0.25
C LEU A 39 10.16 7.29 -1.28
N ASP A 40 11.43 6.91 -1.40
CA ASP A 40 12.34 7.45 -2.41
C ASP A 40 11.79 7.24 -3.84
N GLY A 41 11.19 6.08 -4.06
CA GLY A 41 10.53 5.70 -5.30
C GLY A 41 9.37 6.61 -5.66
N ILE A 42 8.49 6.89 -4.70
CA ILE A 42 7.36 7.80 -4.87
C ILE A 42 7.84 9.22 -5.15
N LEU A 43 8.80 9.73 -4.38
CA LEU A 43 9.35 11.08 -4.58
C LEU A 43 9.97 11.20 -5.98
N TYR A 44 10.70 10.17 -6.43
CA TYR A 44 11.25 10.11 -7.78
C TYR A 44 10.15 10.09 -8.87
N SER A 45 9.13 9.24 -8.70
CA SER A 45 8.01 9.09 -9.64
C SER A 45 7.19 10.37 -9.76
N ARG A 46 6.84 10.99 -8.62
CA ARG A 46 6.07 12.23 -8.56
C ARG A 46 6.79 13.38 -9.26
N ALA A 47 8.10 13.53 -9.03
CA ALA A 47 8.91 14.56 -9.68
C ALA A 47 9.00 14.41 -11.22
N ARG A 48 8.54 13.27 -11.78
CA ARG A 48 8.62 12.95 -13.22
C ARG A 48 7.28 12.56 -13.84
N ASN A 49 6.18 12.71 -13.09
CA ASN A 49 4.86 12.27 -13.51
C ASN A 49 4.83 10.79 -13.95
N LEU A 50 5.44 9.92 -13.16
CA LEU A 50 5.46 8.47 -13.37
C LEU A 50 4.56 7.76 -12.35
N GLY A 51 4.10 6.56 -12.69
CA GLY A 51 3.17 5.80 -11.85
C GLY A 51 3.81 5.23 -10.58
N PHE A 52 3.03 5.21 -9.51
CA PHE A 52 3.27 4.53 -8.25
C PHE A 52 1.92 4.14 -7.62
N GLY A 53 1.92 3.24 -6.64
CA GLY A 53 0.71 2.86 -5.92
C GLY A 53 0.92 1.73 -4.92
N ILE A 54 -0.20 1.17 -4.47
CA ILE A 54 -0.28 0.09 -3.48
C ILE A 54 -0.94 -1.14 -4.09
N GLU A 55 -0.44 -2.31 -3.74
CA GLU A 55 -0.98 -3.60 -4.09
C GLU A 55 -1.21 -4.41 -2.82
N LEU A 56 -2.39 -5.03 -2.70
CA LEU A 56 -2.75 -5.92 -1.58
C LEU A 56 -2.73 -7.37 -2.04
N VAL A 57 -2.07 -8.25 -1.28
CA VAL A 57 -1.97 -9.68 -1.61
C VAL A 57 -2.28 -10.53 -0.39
N ARG A 58 -3.28 -11.41 -0.50
CA ARG A 58 -3.61 -12.39 0.55
C ARG A 58 -2.49 -13.42 0.70
N GLU A 59 -2.16 -13.78 1.94
CA GLU A 59 -1.10 -14.74 2.28
C GLU A 59 -1.68 -15.92 3.11
N PRO A 60 -2.48 -16.82 2.52
CA PRO A 60 -3.12 -17.91 3.26
C PRO A 60 -2.15 -18.92 3.86
N SER A 61 -0.90 -18.96 3.36
CA SER A 61 0.16 -19.80 3.89
C SER A 61 0.94 -19.16 5.05
N ASN A 62 0.55 -17.98 5.53
CA ASN A 62 1.25 -17.31 6.62
C ASN A 62 1.11 -18.14 7.92
N PRO A 63 2.23 -18.49 8.59
CA PRO A 63 2.20 -19.39 9.74
C PRO A 63 1.60 -18.76 11.01
N HIS A 64 1.40 -17.44 11.03
CA HIS A 64 0.91 -16.69 12.19
C HIS A 64 -0.56 -16.25 12.03
N ASP A 65 -0.99 -16.02 10.80
CA ASP A 65 -2.34 -15.52 10.48
C ASP A 65 -2.77 -15.91 9.06
N GLU A 66 -3.63 -16.93 8.92
CA GLU A 66 -4.12 -17.43 7.62
C GLU A 66 -4.92 -16.38 6.81
N LEU A 67 -5.34 -15.30 7.45
CA LEU A 67 -6.06 -14.19 6.83
C LEU A 67 -5.15 -13.00 6.51
N ALA A 68 -3.84 -13.15 6.66
CA ALA A 68 -2.87 -12.08 6.44
C ALA A 68 -3.01 -11.48 5.03
N ILE A 69 -2.91 -10.15 4.97
CA ILE A 69 -2.88 -9.40 3.72
C ILE A 69 -1.59 -8.60 3.71
N MET A 70 -0.65 -9.01 2.85
CA MET A 70 0.58 -8.28 2.57
C MET A 70 0.28 -7.00 1.81
N VAL A 71 1.03 -5.95 2.11
CA VAL A 71 0.98 -4.66 1.41
C VAL A 71 2.28 -4.46 0.66
N PHE A 72 2.18 -4.31 -0.66
CA PHE A 72 3.30 -3.99 -1.53
C PHE A 72 3.18 -2.57 -2.06
N GLY A 73 4.25 -1.81 -1.96
CA GLY A 73 4.40 -0.55 -2.68
C GLY A 73 5.01 -0.81 -4.05
N TYR A 74 4.49 -0.18 -5.10
CA TYR A 74 5.09 -0.21 -6.43
C TYR A 74 5.36 1.19 -6.97
N TRP A 75 6.40 1.31 -7.79
CA TRP A 75 6.77 2.59 -8.41
C TRP A 75 7.58 2.40 -9.66
N THR A 76 7.52 3.41 -10.52
CA THR A 76 8.34 3.46 -11.73
C THR A 76 9.75 3.96 -11.42
N GLY A 77 10.75 3.11 -11.62
CA GLY A 77 12.16 3.41 -11.39
C GLY A 77 12.90 3.95 -12.61
N LYS A 78 14.14 4.42 -12.38
CA LYS A 78 15.11 4.67 -13.45
C LYS A 78 15.43 3.38 -14.20
N SER A 79 15.62 3.52 -15.51
CA SER A 79 16.16 2.48 -16.35
C SER A 79 17.45 2.93 -16.99
N ILE A 80 18.42 2.02 -17.02
CA ILE A 80 19.72 2.24 -17.66
C ILE A 80 19.56 2.20 -19.21
N LEU A 81 18.48 1.62 -19.74
CA LEU A 81 18.28 1.34 -21.18
C LEU A 81 16.96 1.88 -21.74
N ARG A 82 16.48 3.04 -21.27
CA ARG A 82 15.22 3.69 -21.73
C ARG A 82 13.94 2.83 -21.62
N ARG A 83 13.95 1.72 -20.87
CA ARG A 83 12.76 0.88 -20.60
C ARG A 83 12.26 1.10 -19.19
N THR A 84 11.07 1.66 -19.00
CA THR A 84 10.39 1.79 -17.70
C THR A 84 10.53 0.51 -16.86
N SER A 85 11.13 0.61 -15.66
CA SER A 85 11.21 -0.52 -14.72
C SER A 85 10.17 -0.32 -13.63
N ILE A 86 9.24 -1.26 -13.48
CA ILE A 86 8.31 -1.27 -12.35
C ILE A 86 9.02 -1.97 -11.20
N LYS A 87 9.21 -1.24 -10.10
CA LYS A 87 9.76 -1.76 -8.85
C LYS A 87 8.62 -2.07 -7.90
N ARG A 88 8.83 -3.06 -7.04
CA ARG A 88 7.85 -3.56 -6.06
C ARG A 88 8.59 -3.92 -4.76
N ALA A 89 8.06 -3.51 -3.61
CA ALA A 89 8.64 -3.81 -2.31
C ALA A 89 7.56 -4.16 -1.29
N HIS A 90 7.82 -5.16 -0.44
CA HIS A 90 6.93 -5.52 0.66
C HIS A 90 7.11 -4.50 1.78
N ILE A 91 6.06 -3.77 2.12
CA ILE A 91 6.12 -2.63 3.05
C ILE A 91 5.35 -2.88 4.35
N GLY A 92 4.75 -4.06 4.52
CA GLY A 92 4.09 -4.48 5.74
C GLY A 92 2.79 -5.21 5.48
N TYR A 93 1.90 -5.18 6.48
CA TYR A 93 0.66 -5.93 6.48
C TYR A 93 -0.54 -5.05 6.85
N ILE A 94 -1.73 -5.45 6.43
CA ILE A 94 -2.97 -4.94 6.99
C ILE A 94 -3.09 -5.40 8.45
N PRO A 95 -3.53 -4.53 9.40
CA PRO A 95 -3.78 -4.94 10.77
C PRO A 95 -4.67 -6.18 10.86
N ARG A 96 -4.27 -7.17 11.65
CA ARG A 96 -4.95 -8.48 11.76
C ARG A 96 -6.47 -8.38 11.96
N LYS A 97 -6.94 -7.47 12.81
CA LYS A 97 -8.38 -7.24 13.03
C LYS A 97 -9.11 -6.79 11.77
N LEU A 98 -8.48 -5.95 10.95
CA LEU A 98 -9.05 -5.49 9.68
C LEU A 98 -8.96 -6.57 8.62
N ALA A 99 -7.87 -7.33 8.56
CA ALA A 99 -7.73 -8.46 7.66
C ALA A 99 -8.83 -9.52 7.89
N TYR A 100 -9.13 -9.83 9.17
CA TYR A 100 -10.26 -10.68 9.55
C TYR A 100 -11.60 -10.10 9.09
N ARG A 101 -11.84 -8.80 9.31
CA ARG A 101 -13.08 -8.12 8.88
C ARG A 101 -13.26 -8.21 7.37
N ILE A 102 -12.22 -7.89 6.60
CA ILE A 102 -12.22 -7.97 5.14
C ILE A 102 -12.55 -9.40 4.71
N ALA A 103 -11.85 -10.41 5.26
CA ALA A 103 -12.09 -11.80 4.91
C ALA A 103 -13.55 -12.23 5.17
N LYS A 104 -14.15 -11.79 6.29
CA LYS A 104 -15.54 -12.07 6.63
C LYS A 104 -16.54 -11.37 5.71
N GLU A 105 -16.27 -10.13 5.31
CA GLU A 105 -17.15 -9.34 4.44
C GLU A 105 -17.03 -9.74 2.97
N THR A 106 -15.89 -10.31 2.55
CA THR A 106 -15.63 -10.72 1.17
C THR A 106 -15.70 -12.23 0.92
N ASP A 107 -16.09 -13.02 1.93
CA ASP A 107 -15.94 -14.49 1.98
C ASP A 107 -14.54 -14.98 1.59
N GLY A 108 -13.52 -14.15 1.81
CA GLY A 108 -12.13 -14.38 1.37
C GLY A 108 -11.89 -14.37 -0.16
N VAL A 109 -12.90 -14.14 -0.99
CA VAL A 109 -12.81 -14.28 -2.46
C VAL A 109 -12.81 -12.92 -3.18
N ALA A 110 -13.56 -11.94 -2.66
CA ALA A 110 -13.76 -10.70 -3.42
C ALA A 110 -12.44 -9.92 -3.65
N PRO A 111 -12.34 -9.17 -4.78
CA PRO A 111 -11.19 -8.30 -5.03
C PRO A 111 -11.00 -7.27 -3.91
N ILE A 112 -9.74 -7.01 -3.58
CA ILE A 112 -9.34 -5.97 -2.63
C ILE A 112 -8.42 -5.01 -3.38
N ALA A 113 -8.65 -3.71 -3.24
CA ALA A 113 -7.82 -2.66 -3.80
C ALA A 113 -7.44 -1.65 -2.72
N ALA A 114 -6.37 -0.91 -2.95
CA ALA A 114 -5.94 0.14 -2.05
C ALA A 114 -5.40 1.35 -2.80
N ALA A 115 -5.56 2.52 -2.19
CA ALA A 115 -4.94 3.76 -2.62
C ALA A 115 -4.02 4.28 -1.52
N LEU A 116 -2.87 4.83 -1.89
CA LEU A 116 -2.00 5.52 -0.95
C LEU A 116 -2.67 6.82 -0.50
N SER A 117 -2.90 6.97 0.80
CA SER A 117 -3.50 8.18 1.38
C SER A 117 -2.43 9.15 1.86
N ALA A 118 -1.52 8.67 2.71
CA ALA A 118 -0.44 9.49 3.25
C ALA A 118 0.79 8.66 3.61
N ILE A 119 1.93 9.34 3.69
CA ILE A 119 3.14 8.82 4.31
C ILE A 119 3.61 9.82 5.37
N GLU A 120 3.83 9.31 6.58
CA GLU A 120 4.35 10.06 7.71
C GLU A 120 5.76 9.58 8.03
N THR A 121 6.68 10.54 8.16
CA THR A 121 8.08 10.26 8.51
C THR A 121 8.45 10.96 9.80
N SER A 122 9.21 10.26 10.64
CA SER A 122 9.76 10.76 11.91
C SER A 122 11.27 10.52 11.93
N PRO A 123 12.08 11.37 12.57
CA PRO A 123 13.51 11.11 12.77
C PRO A 123 13.79 9.89 13.64
N VAL A 124 12.82 9.49 14.48
CA VAL A 124 13.00 8.45 15.51
C VAL A 124 12.15 7.21 15.25
N ASP A 125 11.03 7.34 14.56
CA ASP A 125 10.11 6.24 14.30
C ASP A 125 10.29 5.67 12.89
N PRO A 126 9.88 4.41 12.67
CA PRO A 126 9.68 3.89 11.31
C PRO A 126 8.78 4.84 10.50
N ILE A 127 8.91 4.77 9.17
CA ILE A 127 7.90 5.36 8.29
C ILE A 127 6.53 4.78 8.70
N ASN A 128 5.50 5.61 8.66
CA ASN A 128 4.11 5.21 8.84
C ASN A 128 3.39 5.45 7.51
N ILE A 129 2.85 4.40 6.91
CA ILE A 129 2.16 4.44 5.63
C ILE A 129 0.66 4.26 5.87
N ILE A 130 -0.12 5.16 5.30
CA ILE A 130 -1.56 5.24 5.48
C ILE A 130 -2.23 5.00 4.13
N ILE A 131 -3.17 4.07 4.08
CA ILE A 131 -3.87 3.67 2.86
C ILE A 131 -5.39 3.65 3.03
N ASN A 132 -6.10 3.81 1.92
CA ASN A 132 -7.54 3.61 1.85
C ASN A 132 -7.80 2.27 1.18
N ILE A 133 -8.75 1.49 1.71
CA ILE A 133 -9.03 0.13 1.25
C ILE A 133 -10.45 0.05 0.68
N TYR A 134 -10.53 -0.63 -0.48
CA TYR A 134 -11.73 -0.80 -1.27
C TYR A 134 -11.97 -2.29 -1.50
N TYR A 135 -13.20 -2.77 -1.27
CA TYR A 135 -13.61 -4.14 -1.56
C TYR A 135 -15.13 -4.22 -1.71
N GLY A 136 -15.58 -5.18 -2.52
CA GLY A 136 -16.99 -5.39 -2.87
C GLY A 136 -17.17 -6.70 -3.61
#